data_AF-A0A674IB17-F1
#
_entry.id   AF-A0A674IB17-F1
#
_cell.length_a   1.000
_cell.length_b   1.000
_cell.length_c   1.000
_cell.angle_alpha   90.00
_cell.angle_beta   90.00
_cell.angle_gamma   90.00
#
_symmetry.space_group_name_H-M   'P 1'
#
loop_
_entity.id
_entity.type
_entity.pdbx_description
1 polymer ?
#
loop_
_entity_poly.entity_id
_entity_poly.type
_entity_poly.pdbx_seq_one_letter_code
_entity_poly.pdbx_strand_id
1 'polypeptide(L)'
;MLLQVKSYSGQLSFLTWVQPVLTHQEFDFPSLSPPSQLRHKAKLTQAVGTIPLSQEMVKKGTVCSMAGWGQTSIKTNAQPSPTLQEVELTVMGKNMCLSQPYLHYVSSRMLCVGKPQERKWPFLGDSGGPLVCDGKAQGIVSHGSSDGSTPSVFTRLSKYVCWIEKTLHKRKP
;
A
#
# COMPACT_ATOMS: atom_id res chain seq x y z
N MET A 1 -8.44 -6.22 9.80
CA MET A 1 -7.18 -6.88 10.20
C MET A 1 -6.33 -6.93 8.95
N LEU A 2 -5.17 -6.28 8.95
CA LEU A 2 -4.21 -6.41 7.84
C LEU A 2 -3.40 -7.68 8.08
N LEU A 3 -3.43 -8.59 7.11
CA LEU A 3 -2.69 -9.85 7.18
C LEU A 3 -1.37 -9.68 6.44
N GLN A 4 -0.28 -9.93 7.15
CA GLN A 4 1.05 -10.07 6.60
C GLN A 4 1.41 -11.54 6.59
N VAL A 5 1.66 -12.07 5.43
CA VAL A 5 2.17 -13.42 5.21
C VAL A 5 3.71 -13.32 5.10
N LYS A 6 4.43 -14.44 5.21
CA LYS A 6 5.89 -14.54 4.95
C LYS A 6 6.18 -15.72 4.00
N SER A 7 7.13 -15.60 3.06
CA SER A 7 7.62 -16.73 2.26
C SER A 7 8.74 -17.47 2.99
N TYR A 8 8.93 -18.73 2.61
CA TYR A 8 9.93 -19.66 3.13
C TYR A 8 11.40 -19.22 2.87
N SER A 9 11.67 -18.16 2.12
CA SER A 9 13.02 -17.65 1.83
C SER A 9 13.53 -16.57 2.80
N GLY A 10 12.79 -16.23 3.85
CA GLY A 10 13.19 -15.16 4.79
C GLY A 10 12.96 -13.73 4.28
N GLN A 11 12.44 -13.57 3.06
CA GLN A 11 11.88 -12.31 2.55
C GLN A 11 10.40 -12.20 2.95
N LEU A 12 9.96 -10.97 3.26
CA LEU A 12 8.55 -10.67 3.51
C LEU A 12 7.75 -11.18 2.32
N SER A 13 6.70 -11.99 2.55
CA SER A 13 5.90 -12.40 1.41
C SER A 13 4.45 -12.68 1.69
N PHE A 14 3.61 -12.06 0.86
CA PHE A 14 2.17 -11.82 0.91
C PHE A 14 1.77 -10.78 1.95
N LEU A 15 1.03 -9.79 1.50
CA LEU A 15 0.11 -9.04 2.34
C LEU A 15 -1.20 -9.14 1.58
N THR A 16 -2.12 -9.95 2.08
CA THR A 16 -3.48 -9.89 1.55
C THR A 16 -4.15 -8.70 2.23
N TRP A 17 -4.34 -7.64 1.45
CA TRP A 17 -5.32 -6.63 1.77
C TRP A 17 -6.69 -7.28 1.73
N VAL A 18 -7.16 -7.74 2.88
CA VAL A 18 -8.58 -7.70 3.17
C VAL A 18 -8.88 -6.22 3.29
N GLN A 19 -9.36 -5.60 2.20
CA GLN A 19 -9.76 -4.21 2.23
C GLN A 19 -10.58 -3.99 3.52
N PRO A 20 -10.17 -3.09 4.44
CA PRO A 20 -11.15 -2.52 5.34
C PRO A 20 -12.23 -1.93 4.44
N VAL A 21 -13.48 -1.98 4.88
CA VAL A 21 -14.61 -1.48 4.12
C VAL A 21 -14.49 0.03 3.93
N LEU A 22 -13.68 0.49 2.98
CA LEU A 22 -13.31 1.90 2.80
C LEU A 22 -14.42 2.67 2.07
N THR A 23 -15.65 2.66 2.57
CA THR A 23 -16.61 3.72 2.22
C THR A 23 -16.44 4.86 3.22
N HIS A 24 -15.31 5.56 3.13
CA HIS A 24 -15.28 6.92 3.66
C HIS A 24 -15.83 7.82 2.57
N GLN A 25 -16.77 8.71 2.92
CA GLN A 25 -17.36 9.73 2.05
C GLN A 25 -16.34 10.71 1.42
N GLU A 26 -15.04 10.46 1.60
CA GLU A 26 -13.91 11.23 1.07
C GLU A 26 -12.97 10.39 0.18
N PHE A 27 -13.28 9.10 -0.03
CA PHE A 27 -12.69 8.22 -1.04
C PHE A 27 -13.54 8.32 -2.31
N ASP A 28 -13.49 9.47 -3.00
CA ASP A 28 -14.25 9.66 -4.23
C ASP A 28 -13.45 9.12 -5.42
N PHE A 29 -13.59 7.83 -5.70
CA PHE A 29 -13.22 7.20 -6.97
C PHE A 29 -14.43 6.34 -7.43
N PRO A 30 -15.08 6.61 -8.58
CA PRO A 30 -16.42 6.08 -8.89
C PRO A 30 -16.53 4.58 -9.25
N SER A 31 -15.53 3.72 -8.98
CA SER A 31 -15.52 2.38 -9.60
C SER A 31 -14.99 1.22 -8.75
N LEU A 32 -14.86 1.35 -7.43
CA LEU A 32 -14.45 0.22 -6.60
C LEU A 32 -15.67 -0.60 -6.13
N SER A 33 -15.63 -1.90 -6.43
CA SER A 33 -16.58 -2.93 -6.01
C SER A 33 -16.77 -2.97 -4.48
N PRO A 34 -17.90 -3.50 -3.97
CA PRO A 34 -18.16 -3.57 -2.54
C PRO A 34 -17.08 -4.42 -1.82
N PRO A 35 -16.64 -4.00 -0.63
CA PRO A 35 -15.45 -4.52 0.04
C PRO A 35 -15.65 -5.92 0.66
N SER A 36 -14.58 -6.72 0.65
CA SER A 36 -14.60 -8.13 1.06
C SER A 36 -14.08 -8.32 2.49
N GLN A 37 -14.98 -8.56 3.45
CA GLN A 37 -14.62 -9.16 4.74
C GLN A 37 -14.30 -10.64 4.53
N LEU A 38 -13.26 -11.16 5.20
CA LEU A 38 -13.04 -12.61 5.19
C LEU A 38 -14.26 -13.32 5.79
N ARG A 39 -14.80 -14.29 5.06
CA ARG A 39 -15.92 -15.13 5.53
C ARG A 39 -15.57 -15.89 6.80
N HIS A 40 -14.30 -16.24 6.98
CA HIS A 40 -13.78 -16.93 8.16
C HIS A 40 -12.50 -16.26 8.65
N LYS A 41 -12.24 -16.34 9.95
CA LYS A 41 -10.96 -15.87 10.51
C LYS A 41 -9.82 -16.66 9.88
N ALA A 42 -8.78 -15.96 9.42
CA ALA A 42 -7.57 -16.59 8.95
C ALA A 42 -6.86 -17.31 10.11
N LYS A 43 -6.37 -18.52 9.87
CA LYS A 43 -5.50 -19.23 10.81
C LYS A 43 -4.11 -18.60 10.74
N LEU A 44 -3.64 -18.06 11.86
CA LEU A 44 -2.28 -17.54 11.95
C LEU A 44 -1.28 -18.70 11.96
N THR A 45 -0.22 -18.57 11.18
CA THR A 45 0.85 -19.55 11.01
C THR A 45 2.19 -18.83 10.91
N GLN A 46 3.30 -19.56 10.81
CA GLN A 46 4.60 -18.95 10.51
C GLN A 46 4.58 -18.15 9.20
N ALA A 47 3.79 -18.62 8.24
CA ALA A 47 3.59 -17.95 6.97
C ALA A 47 2.47 -16.91 7.02
N VAL A 48 1.57 -16.86 8.01
CA VAL A 48 0.42 -15.93 8.04
C VAL A 48 0.33 -15.23 9.39
N GLY A 49 0.57 -13.93 9.40
CA GLY A 49 0.54 -13.04 10.54
C GLY A 49 -0.28 -11.78 10.30
N THR A 50 -0.25 -10.86 11.26
CA THR A 50 -0.86 -9.54 11.14
C THR A 50 0.23 -8.47 11.10
N ILE A 51 -0.08 -7.33 10.49
CA ILE A 51 0.78 -6.15 10.52
C ILE A 51 0.14 -5.05 11.37
N PRO A 52 0.88 -4.45 12.32
CA PRO A 52 0.34 -3.36 13.12
C PRO A 52 0.11 -2.11 12.27
N LEU A 53 -0.94 -1.38 12.61
CA LEU A 53 -1.21 -0.02 12.12
C LEU A 53 -0.54 0.99 13.06
N SER A 54 -0.15 2.14 12.53
CA SER A 54 0.31 3.27 13.34
C SER A 54 -0.49 4.52 13.01
N GLN A 55 -0.89 5.27 14.04
CA GLN A 55 -1.37 6.64 13.90
C GLN A 55 -0.21 7.63 13.70
N GLU A 56 1.02 7.21 13.99
CA GLU A 56 2.19 8.05 13.82
C GLU A 56 2.43 8.33 12.34
N MET A 57 2.69 9.61 12.04
CA MET A 57 3.03 10.04 10.71
C MET A 57 4.44 9.56 10.37
N VAL A 58 4.58 8.75 9.32
CA VAL A 58 5.90 8.40 8.78
C VAL A 58 6.63 9.67 8.32
N LYS A 59 7.94 9.75 8.62
CA LYS A 59 8.76 10.94 8.34
C LYS A 59 9.31 10.87 6.91
N LYS A 60 9.59 12.05 6.33
CA LYS A 60 10.36 12.15 5.09
C LYS A 60 11.73 11.49 5.30
N GLY A 61 12.20 10.74 4.32
CA GLY A 61 13.48 10.04 4.34
C GLY A 61 13.41 8.64 4.94
N THR A 62 12.30 8.26 5.57
CA THR A 62 12.10 6.87 6.03
C THR A 62 12.10 5.94 4.81
N VAL A 63 12.92 4.89 4.87
CA VAL A 63 12.94 3.80 3.90
C VAL A 63 11.91 2.75 4.34
N CYS A 64 11.08 2.33 3.40
CA CYS A 64 9.97 1.42 3.62
C CYS A 64 10.03 0.27 2.61
N SER A 65 9.61 -0.92 3.02
CA SER A 65 9.41 -2.05 2.12
C SER A 65 8.01 -2.02 1.52
N MET A 66 7.92 -2.29 0.22
CA MET A 66 6.68 -2.53 -0.50
C MET A 66 6.81 -3.85 -1.24
N ALA A 67 5.74 -4.65 -1.22
CA ALA A 67 5.72 -5.94 -1.89
C ALA A 67 4.45 -6.11 -2.74
N GLY A 68 4.59 -6.76 -3.90
CA GLY A 68 3.49 -6.99 -4.84
C GLY A 68 3.83 -7.98 -5.95
N TRP A 69 2.82 -8.35 -6.74
CA TRP A 69 2.95 -9.19 -7.95
C TRP A 69 2.78 -8.37 -9.22
N GLY A 70 2.85 -7.04 -9.15
CA GLY A 70 2.73 -6.19 -10.32
C GLY A 70 3.77 -6.49 -11.39
N GLN A 71 3.58 -5.87 -12.55
CA GLN A 71 4.54 -5.94 -13.64
C GLN A 71 5.88 -5.33 -13.22
N THR A 72 6.97 -6.07 -13.47
CA THR A 72 8.35 -5.61 -13.22
C THR A 72 8.98 -4.92 -14.44
N SER A 73 8.19 -4.68 -15.49
CA SER A 73 8.64 -4.16 -16.78
C SER A 73 7.56 -3.26 -17.38
N ILE A 74 7.98 -2.12 -17.92
CA ILE A 74 7.11 -1.15 -18.61
C ILE A 74 6.80 -1.53 -20.07
N LYS A 75 7.27 -2.69 -20.54
CA LYS A 75 7.04 -3.16 -21.91
C LYS A 75 5.55 -3.40 -22.14
N THR A 76 5.09 -3.11 -23.37
CA THR A 76 3.76 -3.50 -23.83
C THR A 76 3.56 -5.01 -23.65
N ASN A 77 2.42 -5.41 -23.06
CA ASN A 77 2.07 -6.81 -22.76
C ASN A 77 2.94 -7.51 -21.70
N ALA A 78 3.65 -6.76 -20.85
CA ALA A 78 4.30 -7.36 -19.68
C ALA A 78 3.26 -8.07 -18.79
N GLN A 79 3.58 -9.27 -18.33
CA GLN A 79 2.72 -10.01 -17.40
C GLN A 79 3.08 -9.65 -15.96
N PRO A 80 2.12 -9.71 -15.01
CA PRO A 80 2.40 -9.68 -13.58
C PRO A 80 3.45 -10.71 -13.18
N SER A 81 4.23 -10.43 -12.15
CA SER A 81 5.27 -11.36 -11.72
C SER A 81 4.66 -12.67 -11.18
N PRO A 82 5.19 -13.85 -11.56
CA PRO A 82 4.72 -15.13 -11.02
C PRO A 82 5.11 -15.33 -9.55
N THR A 83 6.08 -14.56 -9.06
CA THR A 83 6.55 -14.59 -7.67
C THR A 83 6.44 -13.20 -7.06
N LEU A 84 6.25 -13.15 -5.75
CA LEU A 84 6.17 -11.87 -5.07
C LEU A 84 7.51 -11.12 -5.19
N GLN A 85 7.42 -9.85 -5.52
CA GLN A 85 8.54 -8.93 -5.53
C GLN A 85 8.51 -8.06 -4.28
N GLU A 86 9.68 -7.66 -3.81
CA GLU A 86 9.85 -6.71 -2.72
C GLU A 86 10.80 -5.61 -3.17
N VAL A 87 10.49 -4.37 -2.80
CA VAL A 87 11.29 -3.20 -3.14
C VAL A 87 11.31 -2.22 -1.98
N GLU A 88 12.49 -1.67 -1.72
CA GLU A 88 12.65 -0.55 -0.79
C GLU A 88 12.36 0.77 -1.51
N LEU A 89 11.48 1.57 -0.92
CA LEU A 89 11.10 2.90 -1.40
C LEU A 89 11.23 3.92 -0.27
N THR A 90 11.63 5.14 -0.62
CA THR A 90 11.80 6.22 0.36
C THR A 90 10.57 7.13 0.41
N VAL A 91 10.10 7.48 1.61
CA VAL A 91 9.07 8.50 1.80
C VAL A 91 9.63 9.89 1.44
N MET A 92 8.99 10.55 0.50
CA MET A 92 9.39 11.86 -0.01
C MET A 92 8.60 12.99 0.65
N GLY A 93 9.13 14.21 0.55
CA GLY A 93 8.41 15.40 0.97
C GLY A 93 7.21 15.64 0.06
N LYS A 94 6.07 16.08 0.63
CA LYS A 94 4.82 16.38 -0.10
C LYS A 94 5.00 17.23 -1.35
N ASN A 95 5.96 18.16 -1.33
CA ASN A 95 6.25 19.07 -2.44
C ASN A 95 6.63 18.33 -3.74
N MET A 96 7.23 17.13 -3.64
CA MET A 96 7.61 16.34 -4.82
C MET A 96 6.40 15.79 -5.59
N CYS A 97 5.31 15.45 -4.89
CA CYS A 97 4.07 15.04 -5.55
C CYS A 97 3.19 16.25 -5.90
N LEU A 98 3.21 17.32 -5.09
CA LEU A 98 2.49 18.56 -5.41
C LEU A 98 3.01 19.24 -6.67
N SER A 99 4.30 19.08 -7.00
CA SER A 99 4.88 19.59 -8.24
C SER A 99 4.51 18.77 -9.49
N GLN A 100 3.75 17.69 -9.34
CA GLN A 100 3.34 16.78 -10.42
C GLN A 100 1.80 16.78 -10.53
N PRO A 101 1.20 17.67 -11.34
CA PRO A 101 -0.26 17.86 -11.38
C PRO A 101 -1.05 16.58 -11.70
N TYR A 102 -0.49 15.70 -12.54
CA TYR A 102 -1.12 14.43 -12.95
C TYR A 102 -1.31 13.44 -11.79
N LEU A 103 -0.61 13.63 -10.66
CA LEU A 103 -0.76 12.78 -9.47
C LEU A 103 -1.99 13.14 -8.63
N HIS A 104 -2.68 14.26 -8.90
CA HIS A 104 -3.85 14.69 -8.12
C HIS A 104 -3.63 14.58 -6.58
N TYR A 105 -2.43 14.94 -6.13
CA TYR A 105 -1.94 14.59 -4.81
C TYR A 105 -2.56 15.44 -3.70
N VAL A 106 -3.15 14.79 -2.69
CA VAL A 106 -3.77 15.43 -1.53
C VAL A 106 -2.99 15.09 -0.24
N SER A 107 -2.14 16.02 0.20
CA SER A 107 -1.19 15.79 1.31
C SER A 107 -1.80 15.36 2.66
N SER A 108 -3.08 15.63 2.90
CA SER A 108 -3.78 15.23 4.12
C SER A 108 -4.14 13.74 4.14
N ARG A 109 -4.29 13.11 2.96
CA ARG A 109 -4.78 11.72 2.80
C ARG A 109 -3.78 10.81 2.08
N MET A 110 -2.69 11.37 1.54
CA MET A 110 -1.75 10.64 0.68
C MET A 110 -0.29 10.80 1.13
N LEU A 111 0.50 9.77 0.88
CA LEU A 111 1.96 9.74 1.00
C LEU A 111 2.61 9.83 -0.38
N CYS A 112 3.70 10.58 -0.46
CA CYS A 112 4.53 10.69 -1.65
C CYS A 112 5.75 9.79 -1.47
N VAL A 113 6.01 8.86 -2.37
CA VAL A 113 7.00 7.79 -2.15
C VAL A 113 7.80 7.52 -3.43
N GLY A 114 9.09 7.23 -3.28
CA GLY A 114 10.01 6.93 -4.38
C GLY A 114 10.88 8.13 -4.76
N LYS A 115 12.19 7.91 -4.87
CA LYS A 115 13.14 8.94 -5.31
C LYS A 115 13.25 8.95 -6.84
N PRO A 116 13.23 10.13 -7.49
CA PRO A 116 13.47 10.28 -8.95
C PRO A 116 14.71 9.55 -9.48
N GLN A 117 15.74 9.43 -8.65
CA GLN A 117 17.01 8.81 -9.03
C GLN A 117 16.99 7.28 -8.90
N GLU A 118 16.08 6.74 -8.10
CA GLU A 118 15.94 5.31 -7.87
C GLU A 118 14.91 4.79 -8.87
N ARG A 119 15.33 3.96 -9.83
CA ARG A 119 14.42 3.37 -10.83
C ARG A 119 13.56 2.25 -10.21
N LYS A 120 12.78 2.60 -9.18
CA LYS A 120 12.01 1.71 -8.31
C LYS A 120 10.65 2.36 -8.05
N TRP A 121 9.57 1.70 -8.45
CA TRP A 121 8.20 2.18 -8.25
C TRP A 121 7.22 1.00 -8.31
N PRO A 122 6.07 1.09 -7.63
CA PRO A 122 4.94 0.21 -7.91
C PRO A 122 4.39 0.47 -9.33
N PHE A 123 3.90 -0.56 -10.00
CA PHE A 123 3.31 -0.44 -11.33
C PHE A 123 1.99 -1.22 -11.44
N LEU A 124 1.59 -1.57 -12.67
CA LEU A 124 0.34 -2.27 -12.94
C LEU A 124 0.26 -3.59 -12.16
N GLY A 125 -0.79 -3.75 -11.35
CA GLY A 125 -1.01 -4.93 -10.50
C GLY A 125 -0.57 -4.78 -9.04
N ASP A 126 0.14 -3.70 -8.69
CA ASP A 126 0.55 -3.44 -7.31
C ASP A 126 -0.47 -2.64 -6.49
N SER A 127 -1.51 -2.08 -7.13
CA SER A 127 -2.57 -1.30 -6.46
C SER A 127 -3.20 -2.08 -5.32
N GLY A 128 -3.35 -1.44 -4.16
CA GLY A 128 -3.81 -2.10 -2.94
C GLY A 128 -2.68 -2.79 -2.16
N GLY A 129 -1.48 -2.93 -2.72
CA GLY A 129 -0.31 -3.44 -2.00
C GLY A 129 0.09 -2.52 -0.84
N PRO A 130 0.70 -3.05 0.23
CA PRO A 130 1.08 -2.24 1.39
C PRO A 130 2.46 -1.60 1.24
N LEU A 131 2.62 -0.50 1.97
CA LEU A 131 3.90 0.10 2.30
C LEU A 131 4.17 -0.08 3.80
N VAL A 132 5.25 -0.77 4.12
CA VAL A 132 5.66 -1.12 5.48
C VAL A 132 6.90 -0.34 5.86
N CYS A 133 6.81 0.48 6.91
CA CYS A 133 7.95 1.22 7.44
C CYS A 133 8.12 0.85 8.91
N ASP A 134 9.35 0.52 9.33
CA ASP A 134 9.66 0.12 10.71
C ASP A 134 8.72 -0.98 11.26
N GLY A 135 8.36 -1.95 10.40
CA GLY A 135 7.47 -3.06 10.74
C GLY A 135 5.99 -2.69 10.88
N LYS A 136 5.58 -1.46 10.57
CA LYS A 136 4.19 -0.99 10.64
C LYS A 136 3.67 -0.65 9.25
N ALA A 137 2.39 -0.95 9.00
CA ALA A 137 1.74 -0.54 7.76
C ALA A 137 1.48 0.96 7.79
N GLN A 138 2.09 1.69 6.85
CA GLN A 138 2.02 3.15 6.76
C GLN A 138 1.27 3.64 5.52
N GLY A 139 1.26 2.83 4.46
CA GLY A 139 0.55 3.20 3.23
C GLY A 139 -0.02 2.04 2.44
N ILE A 140 -0.80 2.40 1.43
CA ILE A 140 -1.39 1.49 0.43
C ILE A 140 -1.05 2.04 -0.94
N VAL A 141 -0.52 1.24 -1.85
CA VAL A 141 -0.29 1.64 -3.25
C VAL A 141 -1.63 2.12 -3.83
N SER A 142 -1.66 3.35 -4.34
CA SER A 142 -2.86 3.93 -4.95
C SER A 142 -2.65 4.08 -6.45
N HIS A 143 -1.73 4.95 -6.86
CA HIS A 143 -1.41 5.19 -8.27
C HIS A 143 0.01 5.76 -8.42
N GLY A 144 0.46 5.85 -9.66
CA GLY A 144 1.71 6.50 -10.04
C GLY A 144 1.63 6.94 -11.50
N SER A 145 2.77 7.31 -12.07
CA SER A 145 2.83 7.65 -13.49
C SER A 145 2.68 6.40 -14.38
N SER A 146 2.05 6.57 -15.55
CA SER A 146 1.85 5.50 -16.53
C SER A 146 3.13 5.09 -17.26
N ASP A 147 4.15 5.94 -17.25
CA ASP A 147 5.46 5.67 -17.85
C ASP A 147 6.41 4.88 -16.93
N GLY A 148 5.95 4.52 -15.73
CA GLY A 148 6.78 3.87 -14.74
C GLY A 148 7.84 4.84 -14.21
N SER A 149 7.41 5.88 -13.53
CA SER A 149 8.31 6.84 -12.90
C SER A 149 7.83 7.21 -11.50
N THR A 150 8.78 7.70 -10.70
CA THR A 150 8.56 8.24 -9.36
C THR A 150 8.33 9.76 -9.40
N PRO A 151 7.65 10.34 -8.40
CA PRO A 151 7.12 9.67 -7.22
C PRO A 151 5.79 8.98 -7.49
N SER A 152 5.51 7.94 -6.71
CA SER A 152 4.21 7.26 -6.67
C SER A 152 3.43 7.69 -5.41
N VAL A 153 2.11 7.59 -5.50
CA VAL A 153 1.19 8.01 -4.46
C VAL A 153 0.62 6.80 -3.74
N PHE A 154 0.67 6.89 -2.41
CA PHE A 154 0.12 5.88 -1.53
C PHE A 154 -0.99 6.52 -0.67
N THR A 155 -2.04 5.78 -0.36
CA THR A 155 -3.00 6.16 0.69
C THR A 155 -2.26 6.23 2.02
N ARG A 156 -2.48 7.29 2.80
CA ARG A 156 -1.86 7.48 4.11
C ARG A 156 -2.65 6.79 5.22
N LEU A 157 -2.18 5.63 5.70
CA LEU A 157 -2.93 4.84 6.69
C LEU A 157 -3.10 5.55 8.03
N SER A 158 -2.13 6.36 8.45
CA SER A 158 -2.18 7.09 9.73
C SER A 158 -3.45 7.96 9.86
N LYS A 159 -4.00 8.45 8.74
CA LYS A 159 -5.24 9.24 8.71
C LYS A 159 -6.51 8.41 8.96
N TYR A 160 -6.45 7.10 8.68
CA TYR A 160 -7.60 6.21 8.69
C TYR A 160 -7.61 5.22 9.85
N VAL A 161 -6.56 5.13 10.67
CA VAL A 161 -6.48 4.13 11.76
C VAL A 161 -7.69 4.18 12.70
N CYS A 162 -8.08 5.36 13.21
CA CYS A 162 -9.24 5.48 14.10
C CYS A 162 -10.52 4.92 13.44
N TRP A 163 -10.70 5.22 12.16
CA TRP A 163 -11.85 4.77 11.39
C TRP A 163 -11.78 3.24 11.12
N ILE A 164 -10.58 2.70 10.81
CA ILE A 164 -10.34 1.26 10.64
C ILE A 164 -10.68 0.53 11.94
N GLU A 165 -10.16 0.97 13.07
CA GLU A 165 -10.39 0.37 14.39
C GLU A 165 -11.86 0.40 14.79
N LYS A 166 -12.53 1.55 14.62
CA LYS A 166 -13.97 1.68 14.86
C LYS A 166 -14.79 0.74 14.00
N THR A 167 -14.43 0.59 12.71
CA THR A 167 -15.11 -0.31 11.79
C THR A 167 -14.89 -1.77 12.15
N LEU A 168 -13.67 -2.14 12.54
CA LEU A 168 -13.36 -3.49 13.01
C LEU A 168 -14.09 -3.83 14.31
N HIS A 169 -14.24 -2.87 15.23
CA HIS A 169 -14.98 -3.06 16.48
C HIS A 169 -16.47 -3.30 16.23
N LYS A 170 -17.11 -2.48 15.39
CA LYS A 170 -18.54 -2.62 15.04
C LYS A 170 -18.91 -3.94 14.35
N ARG A 171 -17.92 -4.64 13.79
CA ARG A 171 -18.10 -5.86 13.01
C ARG A 171 -17.62 -7.11 13.74
N LYS A 172 -17.26 -7.00 15.03
CA LYS A 172 -17.09 -8.18 15.88
C LYS A 172 -18.49 -8.80 16.05
N PRO A 173 -18.68 -10.08 15.68
CA PRO A 173 -19.92 -10.79 15.99
C PRO A 173 -20.12 -10.92 17.50
#